data_AF-A0A9X7NZP2-F1
#
_entry.id   AF-A0A9X7NZP2-F1
#
_cell.length_a   1.000
_cell.length_b   1.000
_cell.length_c   1.000
_cell.angle_alpha   90.00
_cell.angle_beta   90.00
_cell.angle_gamma   90.00
#
_symmetry.space_group_name_H-M   'P 1'
#
loop_
_entity.id
_entity.type
_entity.pdbx_description
1 polymer ?
#
loop_
_entity_poly.entity_id
_entity_poly.type
_entity_poly.pdbx_seq_one_letter_code
_entity_poly.pdbx_strand_id
1 'polypeptide(L)'
;MAGVQREALTIGLLGAGDIRALANELDLRPRKSLGQNFVHDANTVRRIVDGAGITADDHVLEVGPGLGSLTLALLEHGPTVIAVEKDPVLAARLPQTIAEHAPADAARLEVLGADVLTLRRDEVATAPTAVVANLPYNVAVPALLHLLSEFGSIRTVTVMVQLEVAERLAAEPGGKDYGVPSAKARFFGAVRRCGTVPPSVFWPVPRVNSGLVRIDRYDAAPWPVDDAFRRQVFTLIDVAFAQRRKTIRNAFADWAGSGARSAELLEAAGIDPMSRGETLAIDDFVRLLQISTGLGGPACDSSARDNSATKSAQDS
;
A
#
# COMPACT_ATOMS: atom_id res chain seq x y z
N MET A 1 7.14 28.13 45.86
CA MET A 1 7.15 27.01 44.90
C MET A 1 6.91 27.57 43.51
N ALA A 2 7.99 27.85 42.78
CA ALA A 2 7.92 28.35 41.42
C ALA A 2 7.63 27.16 40.49
N GLY A 3 6.46 27.17 39.87
CA GLY A 3 6.11 26.21 38.83
C GLY A 3 6.95 26.50 37.59
N VAL A 4 7.85 25.57 37.28
CA VAL A 4 8.57 25.55 36.00
C VAL A 4 7.53 25.31 34.92
N GLN A 5 7.17 26.36 34.18
CA GLN A 5 6.48 26.22 32.90
C GLN A 5 7.42 25.41 32.00
N ARG A 6 7.03 24.20 31.64
CA ARG A 6 7.65 23.49 30.51
C ARG A 6 7.32 24.33 29.26
N GLU A 7 8.27 25.12 28.77
CA GLU A 7 8.24 25.53 27.37
C GLU A 7 8.22 24.24 26.56
N ALA A 8 7.06 23.92 25.98
CA ALA A 8 6.98 22.88 24.97
C ALA A 8 7.82 23.39 23.80
N LEU A 9 9.05 22.89 23.66
CA LEU A 9 9.88 23.15 22.51
C LEU A 9 9.11 22.61 21.29
N THR A 10 8.50 23.52 20.53
CA THR A 10 7.80 23.21 19.29
C THR A 10 8.74 22.50 18.32
N ILE A 11 8.28 21.41 17.71
CA ILE A 11 9.07 20.67 16.71
C ILE A 11 9.48 21.61 15.57
N GLY A 12 10.78 21.69 15.30
CA GLY A 12 11.35 22.49 14.23
C GLY A 12 11.40 21.71 12.91
N LEU A 13 10.47 21.94 11.99
CA LEU A 13 10.49 21.29 10.67
C LEU A 13 11.65 21.77 9.80
N LEU A 14 12.18 20.87 8.96
CA LEU A 14 13.31 21.17 8.07
C LEU A 14 12.89 22.04 6.89
N GLY A 15 13.63 23.14 6.71
CA GLY A 15 13.56 23.99 5.52
C GLY A 15 14.67 23.67 4.50
N ALA A 16 14.68 24.43 3.40
CA ALA A 16 15.69 24.28 2.36
C ALA A 16 17.13 24.54 2.84
N GLY A 17 17.30 25.41 3.86
CA GLY A 17 18.60 25.68 4.47
C GLY A 17 19.13 24.47 5.23
N ASP A 18 18.30 23.87 6.08
CA ASP A 18 18.65 22.71 6.91
C ASP A 18 18.98 21.51 6.04
N ILE A 19 18.16 21.24 5.01
CA ILE A 19 18.39 20.14 4.07
C ILE A 19 19.74 20.28 3.36
N ARG A 20 20.12 21.49 2.95
CA ARG A 20 21.44 21.73 2.33
C ARG A 20 22.58 21.60 3.33
N ALA A 21 22.39 22.07 4.56
CA ALA A 21 23.40 21.95 5.62
C ALA A 21 23.67 20.48 5.96
N LEU A 22 22.61 19.71 6.22
CA LEU A 22 22.68 18.26 6.47
C LEU A 22 23.29 17.51 5.28
N ALA A 23 22.90 17.86 4.05
CA ALA A 23 23.47 17.24 2.87
C ALA A 23 24.98 17.50 2.72
N ASN A 24 25.43 18.72 3.04
CA ASN A 24 26.86 19.06 3.01
C ASN A 24 27.64 18.38 4.14
N GLU A 25 27.07 18.33 5.35
CA GLU A 25 27.65 17.65 6.52
C GLU A 25 27.97 16.19 6.20
N LEU A 26 27.05 15.52 5.51
CA LEU A 26 27.13 14.11 5.17
C LEU A 26 27.89 13.83 3.84
N ASP A 27 28.41 14.86 3.16
CA ASP A 27 28.89 14.78 1.76
C ASP A 27 27.91 14.00 0.86
N LEU A 28 26.60 14.22 1.06
CA LEU A 28 25.57 13.52 0.33
C LEU A 28 25.63 13.92 -1.14
N ARG A 29 25.92 12.93 -1.97
CA ARG A 29 25.72 13.00 -3.42
C ARG A 29 24.45 12.23 -3.74
N PRO A 30 23.29 12.91 -3.92
CA PRO A 30 22.01 12.24 -4.14
C PRO A 30 22.12 11.21 -5.24
N ARG A 31 21.92 9.94 -4.89
CA ARG A 31 22.08 8.84 -5.83
C ARG A 31 20.80 8.72 -6.64
N LYS A 32 20.86 9.07 -7.93
CA LYS A 32 19.72 8.89 -8.85
C LYS A 32 19.17 7.46 -8.84
N SER A 33 20.04 6.45 -8.65
CA SER A 33 19.66 5.04 -8.54
C SER A 33 18.81 4.70 -7.30
N LEU A 34 18.92 5.50 -6.23
CA LEU A 34 18.13 5.35 -5.00
C LEU A 34 16.90 6.27 -4.97
N GLY A 35 16.69 7.09 -6.01
CA GLY A 35 15.53 7.97 -6.09
C GLY A 35 15.46 9.05 -5.00
N GLN A 36 16.58 9.40 -4.37
CA GLN A 36 16.66 10.33 -3.25
C GLN A 36 16.24 11.75 -3.67
N ASN A 37 15.05 12.17 -3.24
CA ASN A 37 14.55 13.54 -3.32
C ASN A 37 13.96 13.91 -1.94
N PHE A 38 14.60 14.84 -1.25
CA PHE A 38 14.26 15.22 0.12
C PHE A 38 13.26 16.38 0.12
N VAL A 39 12.14 16.22 0.81
CA VAL A 39 11.14 17.28 0.95
C VAL A 39 11.69 18.36 1.89
N HIS A 40 11.59 19.62 1.51
CA HIS A 40 12.11 20.75 2.31
C HIS A 40 11.05 21.84 2.57
N ASP A 41 9.77 21.53 2.33
CA ASP A 41 8.65 22.44 2.57
C ASP A 41 7.78 21.92 3.72
N ALA A 42 7.85 22.63 4.85
CA ALA A 42 7.13 22.31 6.09
C ALA A 42 5.61 22.21 5.88
N ASN A 43 5.03 23.10 5.07
CA ASN A 43 3.59 23.11 4.82
C ASN A 43 3.14 21.88 4.01
N THR A 44 3.99 21.39 3.11
CA THR A 44 3.71 20.20 2.31
C THR A 44 3.76 18.95 3.18
N VAL A 45 4.77 18.76 4.03
CA VAL A 45 4.83 17.58 4.90
C VAL A 45 3.69 17.55 5.92
N ARG A 46 3.30 18.70 6.51
CA ARG A 46 2.12 18.77 7.38
C ARG A 46 0.84 18.35 6.66
N ARG A 47 0.58 18.91 5.47
CA ARG A 47 -0.60 18.56 4.67
C ARG A 47 -0.66 17.08 4.32
N ILE A 48 0.49 16.43 4.11
CA ILE A 48 0.57 14.98 3.86
C ILE A 48 0.14 14.21 5.11
N VAL A 49 0.67 14.56 6.29
CA VAL A 49 0.34 13.88 7.55
C VAL A 49 -1.11 14.13 7.96
N ASP A 50 -1.60 15.37 7.81
CA ASP A 50 -3.02 15.73 8.03
C ASP A 50 -3.93 14.87 7.15
N GLY A 51 -3.60 14.74 5.86
CA GLY A 51 -4.37 13.93 4.91
C GLY A 51 -4.27 12.42 5.15
N ALA A 52 -3.22 11.96 5.84
CA ALA A 52 -3.07 10.57 6.26
C ALA A 52 -4.01 10.23 7.44
N GLY A 53 -4.48 11.23 8.20
CA GLY A 53 -5.40 11.03 9.33
C GLY A 53 -4.75 10.26 10.48
N ILE A 54 -3.47 10.49 10.70
CA ILE A 54 -2.67 9.89 11.77
C ILE A 54 -3.02 10.54 13.11
N THR A 55 -3.06 9.72 14.15
CA THR A 55 -3.33 10.11 15.53
C THR A 55 -2.18 9.67 16.45
N ALA A 56 -2.20 10.13 17.70
CA ALA A 56 -1.20 9.70 18.70
C ALA A 56 -1.29 8.21 19.06
N ASP A 57 -2.42 7.55 18.78
CA ASP A 57 -2.64 6.12 19.03
C ASP A 57 -2.07 5.23 17.90
N ASP A 58 -1.53 5.83 16.84
CA ASP A 58 -0.98 5.09 15.71
C ASP A 58 0.49 4.70 15.90
N HIS A 59 0.83 3.52 15.37
CA HIS A 59 2.21 3.07 15.15
C HIS A 59 2.52 3.23 13.67
N VAL A 60 3.23 4.29 13.30
CA VAL A 60 3.49 4.64 11.91
C VAL A 60 4.80 4.02 11.45
N LEU A 61 4.75 3.28 10.34
CA LEU A 61 5.94 2.88 9.61
C LEU A 61 6.20 3.89 8.49
N GLU A 62 7.36 4.55 8.54
CA GLU A 62 7.86 5.43 7.50
C GLU A 62 8.94 4.71 6.69
N VAL A 63 8.81 4.72 5.36
CA VAL A 63 9.81 4.13 4.45
C VAL A 63 10.60 5.23 3.79
N GLY A 64 11.93 5.14 3.86
CA GLY A 64 12.83 6.14 3.27
C GLY A 64 12.68 7.52 3.91
N PRO A 65 12.85 7.64 5.24
CA PRO A 65 12.75 8.92 5.96
C PRO A 65 13.76 9.96 5.47
N GLY A 66 14.87 9.50 4.88
CA GLY A 66 15.93 10.37 4.38
C GLY A 66 16.52 11.23 5.51
N LEU A 67 16.41 12.55 5.36
CA LEU A 67 16.91 13.51 6.35
C LEU A 67 15.92 13.78 7.49
N GLY A 68 14.69 13.24 7.44
CA GLY A 68 13.73 13.30 8.54
C GLY A 68 12.63 14.36 8.43
N SER A 69 12.45 15.00 7.26
CA SER A 69 11.42 16.05 7.10
C SER A 69 10.00 15.54 7.37
N LEU A 70 9.67 14.36 6.83
CA LEU A 70 8.37 13.73 7.05
C LEU A 70 8.29 13.09 8.44
N THR A 71 9.38 12.49 8.93
CA THR A 71 9.50 11.99 10.31
C THR A 71 9.17 13.06 11.35
N LEU A 72 9.72 14.27 11.24
CA LEU A 72 9.43 15.38 12.16
C LEU A 72 7.96 15.80 12.12
N ALA A 73 7.38 15.87 10.92
CA ALA A 73 5.96 16.18 10.75
C ALA A 73 5.06 15.08 11.33
N LEU A 74 5.45 13.81 11.22
CA LEU A 74 4.76 12.70 11.87
C LEU A 74 4.83 12.83 13.38
N LEU A 75 6.02 13.05 13.95
CA LEU A 75 6.20 13.20 15.40
C LEU A 75 5.39 14.37 15.99
N GLU A 76 5.17 15.44 15.21
CA GLU A 76 4.32 16.59 15.58
C GLU A 76 2.87 16.17 15.90
N HIS A 77 2.39 15.06 15.33
CA HIS A 77 1.04 14.53 15.55
C HIS A 77 0.95 13.54 16.73
N GLY A 78 2.09 13.22 17.37
CA GLY A 78 2.16 12.35 18.54
C GLY A 78 2.28 10.82 18.36
N PRO A 79 2.24 10.19 17.16
CA PRO A 79 2.41 8.74 17.05
C PRO A 79 3.82 8.30 17.46
N THR A 80 3.99 6.99 17.63
CA THR A 80 5.32 6.37 17.53
C THR A 80 5.65 6.11 16.07
N VAL A 81 6.90 6.34 15.67
CA VAL A 81 7.36 6.22 14.28
C VAL A 81 8.49 5.19 14.22
N ILE A 82 8.34 4.23 13.30
CA ILE A 82 9.38 3.28 12.91
C ILE A 82 9.84 3.66 11.51
N ALA A 83 11.05 4.18 11.42
CA ALA A 83 11.62 4.66 10.17
C ALA A 83 12.56 3.61 9.57
N VAL A 84 12.22 3.11 8.40
CA VAL A 84 12.97 2.08 7.66
C VAL A 84 13.80 2.76 6.59
N GLU A 85 15.13 2.79 6.78
CA GLU A 85 16.07 3.45 5.88
C GLU A 85 17.15 2.47 5.40
N LYS A 86 17.32 2.38 4.08
CA LYS A 86 18.26 1.47 3.44
C LYS A 86 19.67 2.06 3.37
N ASP A 87 19.78 3.39 3.28
CA ASP A 87 21.08 4.06 3.27
C ASP A 87 21.63 4.17 4.71
N PRO A 88 22.70 3.44 5.06
CA PRO A 88 23.21 3.39 6.43
C PRO A 88 23.69 4.76 6.93
N VAL A 89 24.09 5.67 6.03
CA VAL A 89 24.50 7.04 6.40
C VAL A 89 23.29 7.85 6.87
N LEU A 90 22.18 7.76 6.13
CA LEU A 90 20.93 8.44 6.49
C LEU A 90 20.30 7.82 7.73
N ALA A 91 20.28 6.49 7.83
CA ALA A 91 19.78 5.77 9.00
C ALA A 91 20.54 6.17 10.28
N ALA A 92 21.86 6.32 10.20
CA ALA A 92 22.67 6.74 11.35
C ALA A 92 22.46 8.22 11.71
N ARG A 93 22.21 9.11 10.74
CA ARG A 93 22.02 10.54 10.98
C ARG A 93 20.62 10.88 11.50
N LEU A 94 19.59 10.14 11.09
CA LEU A 94 18.19 10.47 11.40
C LEU A 94 17.91 10.67 12.90
N PRO A 95 18.37 9.79 13.83
CA PRO A 95 18.14 9.99 15.26
C PRO A 95 18.72 11.32 15.79
N GLN A 96 19.88 11.74 15.27
CA GLN A 96 20.51 13.01 15.64
C GLN A 96 19.68 14.19 15.14
N THR A 97 19.16 14.10 13.91
CA THR A 97 18.29 15.15 13.35
C THR A 97 17.03 15.31 14.20
N ILE A 98 16.42 14.20 14.61
CA ILE A 98 15.23 14.26 15.48
C ILE A 98 15.59 14.80 16.87
N ALA A 99 16.73 14.43 17.46
CA ALA A 99 17.15 14.97 18.75
C ALA A 99 17.41 16.49 18.70
N GLU A 100 17.94 17.01 17.59
CA GLU A 100 18.20 18.43 17.36
C GLU A 100 16.91 19.24 17.18
N HIS A 101 15.91 18.66 16.51
CA HIS A 101 14.69 19.38 16.08
C HIS A 101 13.44 19.08 16.90
N ALA A 102 13.40 17.94 17.61
CA ALA A 102 12.27 17.43 18.39
C ALA A 102 12.75 16.62 19.62
N PRO A 103 13.57 17.22 20.52
CA PRO A 103 14.21 16.49 21.62
C PRO A 103 13.21 15.81 22.57
N ALA A 104 12.04 16.41 22.79
CA ALA A 104 10.99 15.85 23.63
C ALA A 104 10.32 14.60 23.03
N ASP A 105 10.46 14.41 21.73
CA ASP A 105 9.74 13.41 20.93
C ASP A 105 10.68 12.33 20.37
N ALA A 106 12.00 12.51 20.51
CA ALA A 106 13.02 11.58 20.00
C ALA A 106 12.84 10.13 20.50
N ALA A 107 12.30 9.95 21.71
CA ALA A 107 12.01 8.63 22.27
C ALA A 107 10.87 7.86 21.55
N ARG A 108 10.08 8.55 20.72
CA ARG A 108 9.03 7.95 19.88
C ARG A 108 9.52 7.49 18.52
N LEU A 109 10.80 7.73 18.18
CA LEU A 109 11.41 7.27 16.94
C LEU A 109 12.21 5.98 17.18
N GLU A 110 11.92 4.97 16.36
CA GLU A 110 12.79 3.82 16.13
C GLU A 110 13.33 3.89 14.69
N VAL A 111 14.62 3.61 14.49
CA VAL A 111 15.23 3.59 13.15
C VAL A 111 15.76 2.19 12.85
N LEU A 112 15.26 1.61 11.76
CA LEU A 112 15.69 0.31 11.23
C LEU A 112 16.50 0.51 9.96
N GLY A 113 17.80 0.20 10.04
CA GLY A 113 18.71 0.19 8.89
C GLY A 113 18.50 -1.04 8.01
N ALA A 114 17.42 -1.08 7.22
CA ALA A 114 16.99 -2.27 6.49
C ALA A 114 16.43 -1.93 5.09
N ASP A 115 16.38 -2.95 4.21
CA ASP A 115 15.61 -2.86 2.97
C ASP A 115 14.14 -3.20 3.24
N VAL A 116 13.25 -2.26 2.95
CA VAL A 116 11.81 -2.43 3.11
C VAL A 116 11.27 -3.65 2.37
N LEU A 117 11.89 -4.06 1.25
CA LEU A 117 11.44 -5.22 0.46
C LEU A 117 11.72 -6.57 1.14
N THR A 118 12.59 -6.58 2.15
CA THR A 118 12.92 -7.80 2.91
C THR A 118 12.46 -7.74 4.36
N LEU A 119 11.97 -6.59 4.82
CA LEU A 119 11.52 -6.38 6.19
C LEU A 119 10.42 -7.38 6.58
N ARG A 120 10.59 -8.02 7.73
CA ARG A 120 9.67 -9.01 8.28
C ARG A 120 9.05 -8.53 9.58
N ARG A 121 7.89 -9.07 9.93
CA ARG A 121 7.13 -8.66 11.12
C ARG A 121 7.89 -8.81 12.44
N ASP A 122 8.77 -9.80 12.53
CA ASP A 122 9.55 -10.15 13.72
C ASP A 122 10.76 -9.23 13.93
N GLU A 123 11.12 -8.44 12.91
CA GLU A 123 12.15 -7.40 13.00
C GLU A 123 11.62 -6.08 13.57
N VAL A 124 10.30 -5.97 13.79
CA VAL A 124 9.64 -4.74 14.23
C VAL A 124 9.07 -4.94 15.62
N ALA A 125 9.45 -4.07 16.57
CA ALA A 125 9.05 -4.23 17.97
C ALA A 125 7.52 -4.11 18.18
N THR A 126 6.89 -3.20 17.45
CA THR A 126 5.44 -2.97 17.48
C THR A 126 4.86 -3.02 16.08
N ALA A 127 3.77 -3.78 15.90
CA ALA A 127 3.14 -3.92 14.61
C ALA A 127 2.56 -2.57 14.14
N PRO A 128 2.92 -2.09 12.93
CA PRO A 128 2.46 -0.79 12.46
C PRO A 128 0.96 -0.81 12.15
N THR A 129 0.28 0.27 12.49
CA THR A 129 -1.14 0.50 12.16
C THR A 129 -1.29 1.35 10.90
N ALA A 130 -0.26 2.12 10.53
CA ALA A 130 -0.27 2.96 9.35
C ALA A 130 1.09 2.99 8.65
N VAL A 131 1.08 3.27 7.35
CA VAL A 131 2.29 3.60 6.58
C VAL A 131 2.16 5.00 6.03
N VAL A 132 3.17 5.84 6.28
CA VAL A 132 3.27 7.17 5.66
C VAL A 132 4.66 7.31 5.08
N ALA A 133 4.80 7.46 3.76
CA ALA A 133 6.11 7.41 3.12
C ALA A 133 6.22 8.26 1.86
N ASN A 134 7.42 8.79 1.62
CA ASN A 134 7.83 9.34 0.32
C ASN A 134 8.65 8.28 -0.42
N LEU A 135 7.97 7.39 -1.15
CA LEU A 135 8.59 6.19 -1.68
C LEU A 135 9.47 6.47 -2.91
N PRO A 136 10.69 5.90 -2.99
CA PRO A 136 11.50 5.98 -4.18
C PRO A 136 10.82 5.29 -5.37
N TYR A 137 10.96 5.89 -6.54
CA TYR A 137 10.12 5.59 -7.70
C TYR A 137 10.26 4.17 -8.25
N ASN A 138 11.43 3.56 -8.11
CA ASN A 138 11.73 2.22 -8.59
C ASN A 138 11.24 1.10 -7.66
N VAL A 139 10.97 1.40 -6.38
CA VAL A 139 10.59 0.38 -5.38
C VAL A 139 9.21 0.63 -4.77
N ALA A 140 8.54 1.73 -5.14
CA ALA A 140 7.28 2.14 -4.50
C ALA A 140 6.19 1.07 -4.51
N VAL A 141 5.84 0.53 -5.69
CA VAL A 141 4.78 -0.49 -5.79
C VAL A 141 5.17 -1.81 -5.11
N PRO A 142 6.36 -2.39 -5.36
CA PRO A 142 6.79 -3.58 -4.62
C PRO A 142 6.82 -3.38 -3.10
N ALA A 143 7.33 -2.26 -2.59
CA ALA A 143 7.38 -1.96 -1.16
C ALA A 143 5.98 -1.86 -0.55
N LEU A 144 5.07 -1.15 -1.23
CA LEU A 144 3.67 -1.03 -0.80
C LEU A 144 2.98 -2.39 -0.68
N LEU A 145 3.08 -3.22 -1.73
CA LEU A 145 2.44 -4.54 -1.74
C LEU A 145 3.09 -5.49 -0.73
N HIS A 146 4.40 -5.41 -0.55
CA HIS A 146 5.13 -6.17 0.48
C HIS A 146 4.63 -5.82 1.87
N LEU A 147 4.64 -4.54 2.25
CA LEU A 147 4.20 -4.09 3.57
C LEU A 147 2.75 -4.47 3.87
N LEU A 148 1.84 -4.28 2.91
CA LEU A 148 0.45 -4.68 3.06
C LEU A 148 0.28 -6.20 3.22
N SER A 149 1.18 -7.00 2.65
CA SER A 149 1.16 -8.46 2.80
C SER A 149 1.77 -8.93 4.11
N GLU A 150 2.89 -8.33 4.51
CA GLU A 150 3.64 -8.73 5.71
C GLU A 150 2.91 -8.30 6.99
N PHE A 151 2.34 -7.09 7.00
CA PHE A 151 1.72 -6.49 8.17
C PHE A 151 0.19 -6.39 8.00
N GLY A 152 -0.51 -7.41 8.48
CA GLY A 152 -1.98 -7.43 8.52
C GLY A 152 -2.61 -6.33 9.39
N SER A 153 -1.83 -5.73 10.30
CA SER A 153 -2.23 -4.65 11.21
C SER A 153 -2.37 -3.28 10.56
N ILE A 154 -1.80 -3.08 9.36
CA ILE A 154 -1.86 -1.79 8.67
C ILE A 154 -3.29 -1.49 8.22
N ARG A 155 -3.92 -0.49 8.83
CA ARG A 155 -5.25 0.00 8.47
C ARG A 155 -5.20 1.01 7.31
N THR A 156 -4.21 1.88 7.32
CA THR A 156 -4.12 2.99 6.35
C THR A 156 -2.72 3.11 5.78
N VAL A 157 -2.63 3.38 4.48
CA VAL A 157 -1.38 3.73 3.81
C VAL A 157 -1.54 5.05 3.11
N THR A 158 -0.63 6.00 3.32
CA THR A 158 -0.54 7.26 2.57
C THR A 158 0.87 7.40 2.01
N VAL A 159 0.99 7.31 0.68
CA VAL A 159 2.29 7.35 0.02
C VAL A 159 2.36 8.46 -1.00
N MET A 160 3.53 9.11 -1.04
CA MET A 160 3.92 10.00 -2.11
C MET A 160 4.79 9.22 -3.10
N VAL A 161 4.43 9.27 -4.37
CA VAL A 161 5.11 8.61 -5.50
C VAL A 161 5.09 9.53 -6.71
N GLN A 162 5.74 9.18 -7.84
CA GLN A 162 5.59 9.96 -9.08
C GLN A 162 4.12 10.02 -9.50
N LEU A 163 3.71 11.12 -10.13
CA LEU A 163 2.32 11.32 -10.54
C LEU A 163 1.80 10.18 -11.42
N GLU A 164 2.55 9.71 -12.41
CA GLU A 164 2.14 8.57 -13.26
C GLU A 164 1.92 7.28 -12.44
N VAL A 165 2.76 7.04 -11.42
CA VAL A 165 2.61 5.86 -10.54
C VAL A 165 1.38 6.02 -9.65
N ALA A 166 1.11 7.23 -9.16
CA ALA A 166 -0.09 7.52 -8.39
C ALA A 166 -1.37 7.32 -9.23
N GLU A 167 -1.36 7.83 -10.46
CA GLU A 167 -2.45 7.65 -11.44
C GLU A 167 -2.67 6.17 -11.74
N ARG A 168 -1.60 5.41 -11.98
CA ARG A 168 -1.68 3.96 -12.22
C ARG A 168 -2.20 3.20 -11.00
N LEU A 169 -1.72 3.48 -9.79
CA LEU A 169 -2.21 2.82 -8.57
C LEU A 169 -3.70 3.08 -8.34
N ALA A 170 -4.14 4.33 -8.51
CA ALA A 170 -5.52 4.73 -8.28
C ALA A 170 -6.45 4.53 -9.49
N ALA A 171 -5.94 4.13 -10.66
CA ALA A 171 -6.76 3.92 -11.86
C ALA A 171 -7.87 2.89 -11.64
N GLU A 172 -9.03 3.12 -12.24
CA GLU A 172 -10.18 2.22 -12.22
C GLU A 172 -10.19 1.27 -13.44
N PRO A 173 -10.81 0.07 -13.32
CA PRO A 173 -10.95 -0.88 -14.43
C PRO A 173 -11.50 -0.25 -15.71
N GLY A 174 -11.01 -0.71 -16.86
CA GLY A 174 -11.35 -0.22 -18.19
C GLY A 174 -10.60 1.04 -18.64
N GLY A 175 -9.89 1.71 -17.74
CA GLY A 175 -9.04 2.86 -18.06
C GLY A 175 -7.68 2.48 -18.67
N LYS A 176 -7.10 3.38 -19.48
CA LYS A 176 -5.77 3.17 -20.10
C LYS A 176 -4.65 2.92 -19.09
N ASP A 177 -4.76 3.57 -17.93
CA ASP A 177 -3.76 3.56 -16.86
C ASP A 177 -3.97 2.40 -15.88
N TYR A 178 -5.09 1.66 -15.98
CA TYR A 178 -5.36 0.49 -15.16
C TYR A 178 -4.43 -0.66 -15.52
N GLY A 179 -3.89 -1.31 -14.49
CA GLY A 179 -2.88 -2.35 -14.67
C GLY A 179 -2.71 -3.22 -13.44
N VAL A 180 -1.65 -4.05 -13.47
CA VAL A 180 -1.26 -4.93 -12.37
C VAL A 180 -1.17 -4.21 -11.02
N PRO A 181 -0.53 -3.03 -10.88
CA PRO A 181 -0.47 -2.32 -9.60
C PRO A 181 -1.85 -1.93 -9.07
N SER A 182 -2.75 -1.50 -9.96
CA SER A 182 -4.10 -1.04 -9.63
C SER A 182 -4.93 -2.17 -9.02
N ALA A 183 -4.92 -3.34 -9.67
CA ALA A 183 -5.66 -4.52 -9.22
C ALA A 183 -5.06 -5.10 -7.93
N LYS A 184 -3.72 -5.24 -7.85
CA LYS A 184 -3.04 -5.77 -6.66
C LYS A 184 -3.19 -4.89 -5.43
N ALA A 185 -3.19 -3.56 -5.60
CA ALA A 185 -3.45 -2.65 -4.49
C ALA A 185 -4.89 -2.77 -3.96
N ARG A 186 -5.87 -2.89 -4.86
CA ARG A 186 -7.30 -3.06 -4.52
C ARG A 186 -7.63 -4.39 -3.84
N PHE A 187 -6.74 -5.37 -3.91
CA PHE A 187 -6.86 -6.60 -3.11
C PHE A 187 -6.85 -6.31 -1.60
N PHE A 188 -6.11 -5.29 -1.18
CA PHE A 188 -5.96 -4.95 0.24
C PHE A 188 -6.99 -3.93 0.72
N GLY A 189 -7.47 -3.03 -0.14
CA GLY A 189 -8.35 -1.96 0.30
C GLY A 189 -8.78 -0.99 -0.79
N ALA A 190 -9.55 0.02 -0.39
CA ALA A 190 -9.98 1.11 -1.27
C ALA A 190 -8.80 2.04 -1.58
N VAL A 191 -8.51 2.24 -2.87
CA VAL A 191 -7.39 3.05 -3.34
C VAL A 191 -7.91 4.38 -3.90
N ARG A 192 -7.37 5.51 -3.45
CA ARG A 192 -7.75 6.83 -3.95
C ARG A 192 -6.57 7.78 -4.04
N ARG A 193 -6.65 8.72 -4.98
CA ARG A 193 -5.68 9.83 -5.08
C ARG A 193 -6.10 10.95 -4.14
N CYS A 194 -5.16 11.46 -3.35
CA CYS A 194 -5.40 12.48 -2.33
C CYS A 194 -4.87 13.86 -2.72
N GLY A 195 -4.04 13.96 -3.76
CA GLY A 195 -3.52 15.24 -4.22
C GLY A 195 -2.29 15.11 -5.11
N THR A 196 -1.71 16.26 -5.41
CA THR A 196 -0.48 16.40 -6.19
C THR A 196 0.46 17.33 -5.45
N VAL A 197 1.77 17.04 -5.52
CA VAL A 197 2.83 17.80 -4.87
C VAL A 197 3.82 18.27 -5.95
N PRO A 198 4.12 19.59 -6.02
CA PRO A 198 4.98 20.13 -7.07
C PRO A 198 6.46 19.77 -6.84
N PRO A 199 7.29 19.66 -7.89
CA PRO A 199 8.72 19.35 -7.78
C PRO A 199 9.53 20.35 -6.94
N SER A 200 9.08 21.61 -6.89
CA SER A 200 9.80 22.71 -6.25
C SER A 200 9.94 22.59 -4.73
N VAL A 201 9.24 21.65 -4.10
CA VAL A 201 9.33 21.38 -2.65
C VAL A 201 10.40 20.33 -2.31
N PHE A 202 11.13 19.83 -3.31
CA PHE A 202 12.14 18.79 -3.16
C PHE A 202 13.54 19.29 -3.49
N TRP A 203 14.52 18.68 -2.83
CA TRP A 203 15.94 18.79 -3.19
C TRP A 203 16.58 17.39 -3.29
N PRO A 204 17.28 17.07 -4.38
CA PRO A 204 17.22 17.74 -5.68
C PRO A 204 15.81 17.78 -6.25
N VAL A 205 15.56 18.72 -7.18
CA VAL A 205 14.24 18.88 -7.81
C VAL A 205 14.00 17.72 -8.81
N PRO A 206 12.93 16.93 -8.65
CA PRO A 206 12.58 15.89 -9.60
C PRO A 206 12.05 16.46 -10.92
N ARG A 207 12.01 15.64 -11.97
CA ARG A 207 11.55 16.07 -13.30
C ARG A 207 10.03 16.13 -13.46
N VAL A 208 9.30 15.48 -12.56
CA VAL A 208 7.85 15.27 -12.65
C VAL A 208 7.21 15.58 -11.31
N ASN A 209 5.92 15.94 -11.33
CA ASN A 209 5.13 16.07 -10.11
C ASN A 209 5.06 14.74 -9.35
N SER A 210 4.85 14.83 -8.05
CA SER A 210 4.50 13.69 -7.20
C SER A 210 2.98 13.66 -6.99
N GLY A 211 2.42 12.46 -6.87
CA GLY A 211 1.02 12.23 -6.50
C GLY A 211 0.94 11.58 -5.12
N LEU A 212 -0.09 11.95 -4.36
CA LEU A 212 -0.44 11.30 -3.09
C LEU A 212 -1.50 10.25 -3.34
N VAL A 213 -1.26 9.03 -2.87
CA VAL A 213 -2.22 7.92 -2.90
C VAL A 213 -2.48 7.45 -1.49
N ARG A 214 -3.75 7.24 -1.18
CA ARG A 214 -4.21 6.62 0.05
C ARG A 214 -4.84 5.27 -0.24
N ILE A 215 -4.51 4.29 0.60
CA ILE A 215 -5.18 2.99 0.66
C ILE A 215 -5.78 2.85 2.05
N ASP A 216 -7.10 2.68 2.09
CA ASP A 216 -7.84 2.35 3.29
C ASP A 216 -8.12 0.83 3.24
N ARG A 217 -7.46 0.04 4.11
CA ARG A 217 -7.64 -1.42 4.16
C ARG A 217 -9.09 -1.75 4.50
N TYR A 218 -9.62 -2.83 3.93
CA TYR A 218 -10.97 -3.28 4.29
C TYR A 218 -11.04 -3.69 5.77
N ASP A 219 -11.97 -3.10 6.53
CA ASP A 219 -12.20 -3.45 7.94
C ASP A 219 -12.61 -4.92 8.10
N ALA A 220 -13.50 -5.38 7.23
CA ALA A 220 -13.83 -6.79 7.06
C ALA A 220 -13.35 -7.24 5.69
N ALA A 221 -12.40 -8.18 5.66
CA ALA A 221 -11.87 -8.70 4.41
C ALA A 221 -12.98 -9.37 3.58
N PRO A 222 -13.26 -8.90 2.35
CA PRO A 222 -14.32 -9.47 1.51
C PRO A 222 -13.99 -10.87 0.96
N TRP A 223 -12.75 -11.31 1.11
CA TRP A 223 -12.23 -12.59 0.65
C TRP A 223 -11.09 -13.07 1.56
N PRO A 224 -10.67 -14.36 1.44
CA PRO A 224 -9.49 -14.84 2.15
C PRO A 224 -8.25 -13.99 1.84
N VAL A 225 -7.48 -13.66 2.87
CA VAL A 225 -6.27 -12.82 2.78
C VAL A 225 -5.00 -13.57 3.16
N ASP A 226 -5.08 -14.89 3.33
CA ASP A 226 -3.89 -15.69 3.53
C ASP A 226 -2.97 -15.65 2.30
N ASP A 227 -1.71 -15.92 2.56
CA ASP A 227 -0.63 -15.75 1.61
C ASP A 227 -0.74 -16.71 0.41
N ALA A 228 -1.32 -17.90 0.59
CA ALA A 228 -1.53 -18.85 -0.50
C ALA A 228 -2.62 -18.35 -1.46
N PHE A 229 -3.77 -17.95 -0.91
CA PHE A 229 -4.88 -17.41 -1.71
C PHE A 229 -4.47 -16.14 -2.46
N ARG A 230 -3.84 -15.19 -1.76
CA ARG A 230 -3.33 -13.94 -2.35
C ARG A 230 -2.41 -14.20 -3.53
N ARG A 231 -1.45 -15.11 -3.40
CA ARG A 231 -0.52 -15.45 -4.50
C ARG A 231 -1.25 -15.96 -5.73
N GLN A 232 -2.26 -16.82 -5.57
CA GLN A 232 -3.04 -17.35 -6.68
C GLN A 232 -3.85 -16.24 -7.39
N VAL A 233 -4.49 -15.34 -6.63
CA VAL A 233 -5.16 -14.17 -7.21
C VAL A 233 -4.16 -13.28 -7.96
N PHE A 234 -2.97 -13.06 -7.39
CA PHE A 234 -1.94 -12.24 -8.02
C PHE A 234 -1.41 -12.87 -9.31
N THR A 235 -1.28 -14.19 -9.36
CA THR A 235 -0.94 -14.92 -10.59
C THR A 235 -2.01 -14.70 -11.67
N LEU A 236 -3.31 -14.76 -11.32
CA LEU A 236 -4.37 -14.48 -12.28
C LEU A 236 -4.30 -13.05 -12.83
N ILE A 237 -4.05 -12.07 -11.97
CA ILE A 237 -3.84 -10.68 -12.38
C ILE A 237 -2.66 -10.62 -13.37
N ASP A 238 -1.50 -11.20 -13.02
CA ASP A 238 -0.32 -11.17 -13.87
C ASP A 238 -0.58 -11.82 -15.25
N VAL A 239 -1.31 -12.94 -15.28
CA VAL A 239 -1.70 -13.61 -16.54
C VAL A 239 -2.62 -12.73 -17.40
N ALA A 240 -3.62 -12.07 -16.81
CA ALA A 240 -4.56 -11.22 -17.53
C ALA A 240 -3.89 -10.00 -18.18
N PHE A 241 -2.86 -9.44 -17.53
CA PHE A 241 -2.15 -8.27 -18.03
C PHE A 241 -0.93 -8.60 -18.89
N ALA A 242 -0.46 -9.85 -18.93
CA ALA A 242 0.68 -10.27 -19.73
C ALA A 242 0.48 -10.01 -21.24
N GLN A 243 -0.77 -10.07 -21.72
CA GLN A 243 -1.10 -9.92 -23.15
C GLN A 243 -2.30 -9.00 -23.37
N ARG A 244 -2.14 -7.69 -23.11
CA ARG A 244 -3.20 -6.65 -23.11
C ARG A 244 -4.12 -6.61 -24.35
N ARG A 245 -3.69 -7.15 -25.50
CA ARG A 245 -4.46 -7.15 -26.75
C ARG A 245 -5.32 -8.41 -26.95
N LYS A 246 -5.11 -9.47 -26.15
CA LYS A 246 -5.90 -10.71 -26.26
C LYS A 246 -7.17 -10.61 -25.40
N THR A 247 -8.19 -11.37 -25.79
CA THR A 247 -9.36 -11.60 -24.95
C THR A 247 -8.96 -12.39 -23.71
N ILE A 248 -9.71 -12.22 -22.63
CA ILE A 248 -9.41 -12.84 -21.33
C ILE A 248 -9.50 -14.37 -21.39
N ARG A 249 -10.40 -14.91 -22.24
CA ARG A 249 -10.45 -16.35 -22.58
C ARG A 249 -9.10 -16.89 -23.04
N ASN A 250 -8.46 -16.17 -23.97
CA ASN A 250 -7.18 -16.57 -24.55
C ASN A 250 -6.01 -16.32 -23.60
N ALA A 251 -6.09 -15.29 -22.76
CA ALA A 251 -5.08 -15.04 -21.74
C ALA A 251 -5.04 -16.16 -20.69
N PHE A 252 -6.20 -16.66 -20.27
CA PHE A 252 -6.32 -17.73 -19.27
C PHE A 252 -6.31 -19.15 -19.83
N ALA A 253 -6.13 -19.33 -21.14
CA ALA A 253 -6.19 -20.66 -21.76
C ALA A 253 -5.19 -21.65 -21.16
N ASP A 254 -3.93 -21.22 -20.97
CA ASP A 254 -2.88 -22.07 -20.39
C ASP A 254 -3.13 -22.33 -18.90
N TRP A 255 -3.55 -21.30 -18.16
CA TRP A 255 -3.87 -21.42 -16.72
C TRP A 255 -5.04 -22.39 -16.47
N ALA A 256 -6.08 -22.32 -17.31
CA ALA A 256 -7.25 -23.19 -17.22
C ALA A 256 -7.05 -24.57 -17.89
N GLY A 257 -5.90 -24.80 -18.53
CA GLY A 257 -5.58 -26.02 -19.28
C GLY A 257 -6.17 -26.09 -20.70
N SER A 258 -7.16 -25.26 -21.03
CA SER A 258 -7.61 -25.05 -22.41
C SER A 258 -8.42 -23.76 -22.56
N GLY A 259 -8.54 -23.26 -23.80
CA GLY A 259 -9.42 -22.13 -24.10
C GLY A 259 -10.92 -22.43 -23.94
N ALA A 260 -11.34 -23.70 -23.97
CA ALA A 260 -12.71 -24.10 -23.68
C ALA A 260 -12.99 -24.03 -22.17
N ARG A 261 -12.10 -24.62 -21.36
CA ARG A 261 -12.20 -24.58 -19.90
C ARG A 261 -12.10 -23.17 -19.34
N SER A 262 -11.24 -22.34 -19.94
CA SER A 262 -11.15 -20.91 -19.64
C SER A 262 -12.50 -20.21 -19.81
N ALA A 263 -13.18 -20.41 -20.94
CA ALA A 263 -14.49 -19.83 -21.20
C ALA A 263 -15.54 -20.30 -20.18
N GLU A 264 -15.61 -21.60 -19.90
CA GLU A 264 -16.53 -22.17 -18.89
C GLU A 264 -16.33 -21.54 -17.51
N LEU A 265 -15.08 -21.38 -17.06
CA LEU A 265 -14.77 -20.77 -15.76
C LEU A 265 -15.11 -19.28 -15.71
N LEU A 266 -14.85 -18.56 -16.80
CA LEU A 266 -15.18 -17.14 -16.93
C LEU A 266 -16.70 -16.92 -16.91
N GLU A 267 -17.45 -17.71 -17.68
CA GLU A 267 -18.91 -17.65 -17.70
C GLU A 267 -19.52 -18.01 -16.34
N ALA A 268 -19.01 -19.05 -15.68
CA ALA A 268 -19.41 -19.40 -14.32
C ALA A 268 -19.12 -18.26 -13.33
N ALA A 269 -18.05 -17.49 -13.54
CA ALA A 269 -17.70 -16.30 -12.76
C ALA A 269 -18.50 -15.05 -13.15
N GLY A 270 -19.39 -15.12 -14.15
CA GLY A 270 -20.13 -13.96 -14.65
C GLY A 270 -19.26 -12.97 -15.42
N ILE A 271 -18.14 -13.43 -15.98
CA ILE A 271 -17.19 -12.62 -16.75
C ILE A 271 -17.35 -12.96 -18.24
N ASP A 272 -17.53 -11.96 -19.09
CA ASP A 272 -17.57 -12.15 -20.55
C ASP A 272 -16.21 -12.70 -21.05
N PRO A 273 -16.14 -13.91 -21.65
CA PRO A 273 -14.90 -14.47 -22.16
C PRO A 273 -14.24 -13.64 -23.27
N MET A 274 -15.00 -12.76 -23.93
CA MET A 274 -14.54 -11.87 -24.99
C MET A 274 -14.02 -10.52 -24.48
N SER A 275 -14.20 -10.23 -23.19
CA SER A 275 -13.63 -9.04 -22.54
C SER A 275 -12.08 -9.07 -22.52
N ARG A 276 -11.47 -7.95 -22.11
CA ARG A 276 -10.00 -7.82 -21.99
C ARG A 276 -9.61 -7.80 -20.52
N GLY A 277 -8.41 -8.25 -20.20
CA GLY A 277 -7.93 -8.28 -18.80
C GLY A 277 -8.00 -6.92 -18.09
N GLU A 278 -7.83 -5.81 -18.81
CA GLU A 278 -7.90 -4.46 -18.24
C GLU A 278 -9.31 -4.01 -17.84
N THR A 279 -10.37 -4.74 -18.20
CA THR A 279 -11.73 -4.44 -17.74
C THR A 279 -12.11 -5.18 -16.46
N LEU A 280 -11.31 -6.17 -16.02
CA LEU A 280 -11.61 -6.95 -14.83
C LEU A 280 -11.23 -6.18 -13.55
N ALA A 281 -12.17 -6.15 -12.61
CA ALA A 281 -11.97 -5.64 -11.27
C ALA A 281 -11.38 -6.72 -10.35
N ILE A 282 -10.95 -6.35 -9.14
CA ILE A 282 -10.29 -7.29 -8.22
C ILE A 282 -11.22 -8.44 -7.77
N ASP A 283 -12.50 -8.14 -7.58
CA ASP A 283 -13.57 -9.09 -7.27
C ASP A 283 -13.78 -10.11 -8.40
N ASP A 284 -13.59 -9.74 -9.66
CA ASP A 284 -13.62 -10.68 -10.79
C ASP A 284 -12.52 -11.74 -10.67
N PHE A 285 -11.29 -11.32 -10.37
CA PHE A 285 -10.16 -12.24 -10.20
C PHE A 285 -10.35 -13.18 -9.00
N VAL A 286 -10.84 -12.64 -7.89
CA VAL A 286 -11.14 -13.42 -6.66
C VAL A 286 -12.23 -14.45 -6.94
N ARG A 287 -13.33 -14.03 -7.57
CA ARG A 287 -14.45 -14.90 -7.92
C ARG A 287 -14.05 -16.00 -8.90
N LEU A 288 -13.24 -15.67 -9.92
CA LEU A 288 -12.70 -16.64 -10.87
C LEU A 288 -11.86 -17.72 -10.16
N LEU A 289 -10.99 -17.31 -9.22
CA LEU A 289 -10.20 -18.26 -8.44
C LEU A 289 -11.07 -19.18 -7.58
N GLN A 290 -12.05 -18.62 -6.86
CA GLN A 290 -12.94 -19.39 -5.99
C GLN A 290 -13.75 -20.44 -6.79
N ILE A 291 -14.24 -20.08 -7.98
CA ILE A 291 -14.94 -21.01 -8.86
C ILE A 291 -14.01 -22.10 -9.37
N SER A 292 -12.79 -21.74 -9.78
CA SER A 292 -11.82 -22.72 -10.28
C SER A 292 -11.39 -23.77 -9.24
N THR A 293 -11.46 -23.41 -7.96
CA THR A 293 -11.07 -24.26 -6.83
C THR A 293 -12.26 -24.95 -6.15
N GLY A 294 -13.50 -24.71 -6.62
CA GLY A 294 -14.72 -25.25 -6.02
C GLY A 294 -15.11 -24.59 -4.69
N LEU A 295 -14.43 -23.51 -4.29
CA LEU A 295 -14.76 -22.71 -3.11
C LEU A 295 -15.94 -21.74 -3.35
N GLY A 296 -16.34 -21.55 -4.61
CA GLY A 296 -17.40 -20.63 -5.03
C GLY A 296 -18.77 -21.28 -5.29
N GLY A 297 -19.11 -22.38 -4.64
CA GLY A 297 -20.44 -22.97 -4.78
C GLY A 297 -21.53 -22.06 -4.18
N PRO A 298 -22.71 -21.90 -4.81
CA PRO A 298 -23.82 -21.23 -4.16
C PRO A 298 -24.20 -22.01 -2.90
N ALA A 299 -24.48 -21.30 -1.80
CA ALA A 299 -25.13 -21.87 -0.63
C ALA A 299 -26.52 -22.38 -1.05
N CYS A 300 -26.59 -23.62 -1.52
CA CYS A 300 -27.83 -24.28 -1.84
C CYS A 300 -28.44 -24.76 -0.52
N ASP A 301 -29.49 -24.06 -0.12
CA ASP A 301 -30.38 -24.31 1.00
C ASP A 301 -30.74 -25.80 1.12
N SER A 302 -30.20 -26.48 2.13
CA SER A 302 -30.52 -27.87 2.46
C SER A 302 -31.79 -27.91 3.31
N SER A 303 -32.94 -27.62 2.70
CA SER A 303 -34.23 -27.67 3.41
C SER A 303 -35.40 -28.10 2.52
N ALA A 304 -35.25 -29.17 1.72
CA ALA A 304 -36.43 -29.80 1.10
C ALA A 304 -36.19 -31.25 0.63
N ARG A 305 -35.87 -32.18 1.53
CA ARG A 305 -36.18 -33.61 1.35
C ARG A 305 -36.41 -34.29 2.69
N ASP A 306 -37.59 -34.08 3.25
CA ASP A 306 -38.25 -35.15 4.02
C ASP A 306 -39.75 -34.89 4.09
N ASN A 307 -40.50 -35.59 3.23
CA ASN A 307 -41.86 -36.02 3.52
C ASN A 307 -42.32 -37.01 2.44
N SER A 308 -41.83 -38.25 2.56
CA SER A 308 -42.51 -39.41 1.98
C SER A 308 -43.11 -40.24 3.10
N ALA A 309 -44.25 -39.79 3.63
CA ALA A 309 -45.18 -40.65 4.34
C ALA A 309 -46.59 -40.17 3.97
N THR A 310 -47.36 -41.08 3.35
CA THR A 310 -48.81 -41.27 3.41
C THR A 310 -49.41 -41.59 2.03
N LYS A 311 -49.52 -42.88 1.75
CA LYS A 311 -50.50 -43.54 0.88
C LYS A 311 -50.56 -44.97 1.44
N SER A 312 -51.67 -45.63 1.70
CA SER A 312 -53.09 -45.34 1.59
C SER A 312 -53.71 -46.71 1.87
N ALA A 313 -54.40 -46.90 3.00
CA ALA A 313 -55.19 -48.08 3.24
C ALA A 313 -56.66 -47.68 3.13
N GLN A 314 -57.32 -48.07 2.03
CA GLN A 314 -58.75 -48.39 1.99
C GLN A 314 -59.14 -48.98 0.62
N ASP A 315 -60.06 -49.94 0.70
CA ASP A 315 -60.92 -50.55 -0.34
C ASP A 315 -60.42 -51.77 -1.14
N SER A 316 -60.52 -52.95 -0.51
CA SER A 316 -61.43 -54.07 -0.89
C SER A 316 -61.25 -55.28 0.02
#